data_AF-A0A139AGG5-F1
#
_entry.id   AF-A0A139AGG5-F1
#
_cell.length_a   1.000
_cell.length_b   1.000
_cell.length_c   1.000
_cell.angle_alpha   90.00
_cell.angle_beta   90.00
_cell.angle_gamma   90.00
#
_symmetry.space_group_name_H-M   'P 1'
#
loop_
_entity.id
_entity.type
_entity.pdbx_description
1 polymer ?
#
loop_
_entity_poly.entity_id
_entity_poly.type
_entity_poly.pdbx_seq_one_letter_code
_entity_poly.pdbx_strand_id
1 'polypeptide(L)'
;MVPPIPLDQGFPSDEPIDTKRARLVYMSRKRGIKETDLLLSTFAKKYLGTFDEQMLDEYDALLEENDWDIFYWSTGVRPLPDDIASMKIMPILVEHCKNRDREVLRMPDEVGGLDVDGKVKI
;
A
#
# COMPACT_ATOMS: atom_id res chain seq x y z
N MET A 1 -6.83 6.94 -19.29
CA MET A 1 -7.15 5.51 -19.11
C MET A 1 -5.86 4.83 -18.72
N VAL A 2 -5.62 4.64 -17.41
CA VAL A 2 -4.53 3.76 -16.97
C VAL A 2 -4.99 2.35 -17.34
N PRO A 3 -4.32 1.66 -18.28
CA PRO A 3 -4.72 0.30 -18.62
C PRO A 3 -4.73 -0.58 -17.35
N PRO A 4 -5.72 -1.48 -17.20
CA PRO A 4 -5.69 -2.45 -16.11
C PRO A 4 -4.37 -3.21 -16.21
N ILE A 5 -3.53 -3.09 -15.18
CA ILE A 5 -2.22 -3.75 -15.15
C ILE A 5 -2.51 -5.26 -15.15
N PRO A 6 -2.07 -6.01 -16.18
CA PRO A 6 -2.29 -7.45 -16.24
C PRO A 6 -1.58 -8.13 -15.07
N LEU A 7 -2.35 -8.68 -14.13
CA LEU A 7 -1.83 -9.32 -12.91
C LEU A 7 -1.00 -10.58 -13.18
N ASP A 8 -1.03 -11.10 -14.42
CA ASP A 8 -0.42 -12.36 -14.85
C ASP A 8 0.99 -12.18 -15.45
N GLN A 9 1.37 -10.95 -15.82
CA GLN A 9 2.70 -10.65 -16.36
C GLN A 9 3.50 -9.92 -15.30
N GLY A 10 4.49 -10.59 -14.72
CA GLY A 10 5.38 -10.01 -13.70
C GLY A 10 5.80 -8.58 -14.08
N PHE A 11 5.81 -7.69 -13.09
CA PHE A 11 5.92 -6.26 -13.33
C PHE A 11 7.32 -5.91 -13.88
N PRO A 12 7.41 -5.19 -15.01
CA PRO A 12 8.70 -4.80 -15.56
C PRO A 12 9.43 -3.85 -14.60
N SER A 13 10.72 -4.11 -14.36
CA SER A 13 11.54 -3.35 -13.41
C SER A 13 11.78 -1.87 -13.79
N ASP A 14 11.39 -1.45 -15.00
CA ASP A 14 11.59 -0.11 -15.56
C ASP A 14 10.24 0.65 -15.72
N GLU A 15 9.25 0.38 -14.87
CA GLU A 15 7.98 1.12 -14.91
C GLU A 15 8.11 2.54 -14.33
N PRO A 16 7.38 3.55 -14.87
CA PRO A 16 7.33 4.88 -14.29
C PRO A 16 6.81 4.86 -12.85
N ILE A 17 7.35 5.74 -11.98
CA ILE A 17 7.01 5.78 -10.56
C ILE A 17 5.50 5.94 -10.29
N ASP A 18 4.80 6.71 -11.12
CA ASP A 18 3.35 6.90 -10.99
C ASP A 18 2.56 5.63 -11.34
N THR A 19 3.06 4.84 -12.31
CA THR A 19 2.50 3.53 -12.64
C THR A 19 2.71 2.55 -11.49
N LYS A 20 3.92 2.52 -10.92
CA LYS A 20 4.25 1.71 -9.73
C LYS A 20 3.34 2.05 -8.55
N ARG A 21 3.13 3.33 -8.27
CA ARG A 21 2.21 3.79 -7.22
C ARG A 21 0.77 3.32 -7.47
N ALA A 22 0.26 3.50 -8.69
CA ALA A 22 -1.09 3.06 -9.04
C ALA A 22 -1.25 1.53 -8.87
N ARG A 23 -0.24 0.76 -9.29
CA ARG A 23 -0.17 -0.69 -9.09
C ARG A 23 -0.22 -1.06 -7.61
N LEU A 24 0.63 -0.43 -6.79
CA LEU A 24 0.72 -0.72 -5.36
C LEU A 24 -0.59 -0.38 -4.64
N VAL A 25 -1.26 0.71 -5.01
CA VAL A 25 -2.61 1.03 -4.49
C VAL A 25 -3.61 -0.06 -4.86
N TYR A 26 -3.58 -0.55 -6.09
CA TYR A 26 -4.44 -1.65 -6.51
C TYR A 26 -4.16 -2.94 -5.73
N MET A 27 -2.89 -3.34 -5.62
CA MET A 27 -2.46 -4.54 -4.88
C MET A 27 -2.78 -4.47 -3.38
N SER A 28 -2.84 -3.27 -2.81
CA SER A 28 -3.26 -3.04 -1.42
C SER A 28 -4.73 -3.40 -1.17
N ARG A 29 -5.57 -3.38 -2.23
CA ARG A 29 -7.02 -3.69 -2.20
C ARG A 29 -7.34 -5.14 -2.59
N LYS A 30 -6.32 -5.97 -2.81
CA LYS A 30 -6.43 -7.37 -3.25
C LYS A 30 -5.91 -8.32 -2.18
N ARG A 31 -6.36 -8.12 -0.95
CA ARG A 31 -5.92 -8.88 0.23
C ARG A 31 -6.91 -9.96 0.61
N GLY A 32 -6.43 -11.04 1.23
CA GLY A 32 -7.25 -12.20 1.59
C GLY A 32 -8.19 -11.98 2.78
N ILE A 33 -7.90 -11.00 3.64
CA ILE A 33 -8.72 -10.65 4.82
C ILE A 33 -9.07 -9.16 4.84
N LYS A 34 -10.26 -8.84 5.36
CA LYS A 34 -10.80 -7.46 5.37
C LYS A 34 -9.98 -6.52 6.23
N GLU A 35 -9.42 -7.02 7.33
CA GLU A 35 -8.61 -6.22 8.25
C GLU A 35 -7.35 -5.68 7.56
N THR A 36 -6.59 -6.54 6.89
CA THR A 36 -5.39 -6.17 6.13
C THR A 36 -5.75 -5.31 4.92
N ASP A 37 -6.82 -5.66 4.21
CA ASP A 37 -7.33 -4.89 3.08
C ASP A 37 -7.62 -3.42 3.47
N LEU A 38 -8.36 -3.21 4.56
CA LEU A 38 -8.71 -1.88 5.05
C LEU A 38 -7.48 -1.10 5.52
N LEU A 39 -6.60 -1.77 6.28
CA LEU A 39 -5.37 -1.18 6.79
C LEU A 39 -4.47 -0.70 5.64
N LEU A 40 -4.16 -1.58 4.70
CA LEU A 40 -3.25 -1.27 3.59
C LEU A 40 -3.90 -0.31 2.60
N SER A 41 -5.20 -0.40 2.33
CA SER A 41 -5.88 0.54 1.42
C SER A 41 -5.85 1.98 1.93
N THR A 42 -6.06 2.17 3.23
CA THR A 42 -6.01 3.51 3.85
C THR A 42 -4.58 4.03 3.98
N PHE A 43 -3.63 3.14 4.30
CA PHE A 43 -2.20 3.45 4.31
C PHE A 43 -1.71 3.87 2.93
N ALA A 44 -2.00 3.07 1.91
CA ALA A 44 -1.63 3.29 0.51
C ALA A 44 -2.08 4.68 0.04
N LYS A 45 -3.34 5.01 0.27
CA LYS A 45 -3.91 6.31 -0.12
C LYS A 45 -3.24 7.49 0.59
N LYS A 46 -2.83 7.33 1.86
CA LYS A 46 -2.27 8.41 2.67
C LYS A 46 -0.79 8.64 2.40
N TYR A 47 -0.01 7.58 2.16
CA TYR A 47 1.45 7.67 2.19
C TYR A 47 2.16 7.42 0.85
N LEU A 48 1.61 6.65 -0.11
CA LEU A 48 2.34 6.29 -1.34
C LEU A 48 2.70 7.50 -2.21
N GLY A 49 1.91 8.57 -2.16
CA GLY A 49 2.23 9.83 -2.85
C GLY A 49 3.46 10.56 -2.28
N THR A 50 3.88 10.22 -1.06
CA THR A 50 5.03 10.82 -0.37
C THR A 50 6.28 9.93 -0.40
N PHE A 51 6.14 8.67 -0.82
CA PHE A 51 7.23 7.70 -0.84
C PHE A 51 8.15 7.93 -2.02
N ASP A 52 9.45 7.84 -1.77
CA ASP A 52 10.48 7.72 -2.79
C ASP A 52 10.55 6.29 -3.35
N GLU A 53 11.34 6.09 -4.40
CA GLU A 53 11.47 4.81 -5.10
C GLU A 53 11.83 3.65 -4.15
N GLN A 54 12.79 3.84 -3.24
CA GLN A 54 13.22 2.80 -2.32
C GLN A 54 12.09 2.41 -1.35
N MET A 55 11.32 3.39 -0.85
CA MET A 55 10.15 3.11 0.00
C MET A 55 9.03 2.40 -0.77
N LEU A 56 8.88 2.68 -2.07
CA LEU A 56 7.93 1.96 -2.92
C LEU A 56 8.36 0.52 -3.17
N ASP A 57 9.66 0.26 -3.33
CA ASP A 57 10.21 -1.11 -3.40
C ASP A 57 10.05 -1.89 -2.10
N GLU A 58 10.32 -1.25 -0.95
CA GLU A 58 10.03 -1.86 0.36
C GLU A 58 8.54 -2.20 0.51
N TYR A 59 7.66 -1.31 0.06
CA TYR A 59 6.22 -1.56 0.10
C TYR A 59 5.82 -2.70 -0.82
N ASP A 60 6.38 -2.77 -2.02
CA ASP A 60 6.13 -3.87 -2.96
C ASP A 60 6.56 -5.21 -2.37
N ALA A 61 7.74 -5.29 -1.74
CA ALA A 61 8.20 -6.49 -1.05
C ALA A 61 7.28 -6.87 0.13
N LEU A 62 6.85 -5.89 0.94
CA LEU A 62 5.89 -6.13 2.02
C LEU A 62 4.55 -6.69 1.48
N LEU A 63 4.13 -6.26 0.29
CA LEU A 63 2.90 -6.73 -0.34
C LEU A 63 2.95 -8.21 -0.77
N GLU A 64 4.12 -8.82 -0.87
CA GLU A 64 4.28 -10.27 -1.16
C GLU A 64 4.10 -11.16 0.07
N GLU A 65 4.14 -10.59 1.28
CA GLU A 65 4.01 -11.32 2.54
C GLU A 65 2.56 -11.77 2.82
N ASN A 66 2.40 -12.73 3.74
CA ASN A 66 1.08 -13.24 4.11
C ASN A 66 0.24 -12.16 4.81
N ASP A 67 -1.05 -12.08 4.45
CA ASP A 67 -1.97 -11.07 4.98
C ASP A 67 -2.06 -11.04 6.52
N TRP A 68 -2.02 -12.21 7.17
CA TRP A 68 -2.07 -12.30 8.62
C TRP A 68 -0.77 -11.81 9.26
N ASP A 69 0.38 -12.12 8.67
CA ASP A 69 1.66 -11.69 9.20
C ASP A 69 1.80 -10.17 9.09
N ILE A 70 1.43 -9.57 7.95
CA ILE A 70 1.36 -8.11 7.77
C ILE A 70 0.48 -7.48 8.86
N PHE A 71 -0.71 -8.06 9.11
CA PHE A 71 -1.62 -7.55 10.14
C PHE A 71 -1.01 -7.65 11.54
N TYR A 72 -0.39 -8.78 11.90
CA TYR A 72 0.20 -8.98 13.22
C TYR A 72 1.42 -8.09 13.46
N TRP A 73 2.23 -7.85 12.44
CA TRP A 73 3.34 -6.91 12.50
C TRP A 73 2.86 -5.47 12.68
N SER A 74 1.85 -5.07 11.91
CA SER A 74 1.28 -3.72 11.97
C SER A 74 0.65 -3.42 13.33
N THR A 75 0.00 -4.41 13.93
CA THR A 75 -0.65 -4.31 15.25
C THR A 75 0.32 -4.52 16.41
N GLY A 76 1.56 -4.95 16.15
CA GLY A 76 2.58 -5.25 17.17
C GLY A 76 2.30 -6.52 17.98
N VAL A 77 1.41 -7.40 17.50
CA VAL A 77 1.10 -8.69 18.14
C VAL A 77 2.26 -9.67 17.99
N ARG A 78 3.01 -9.61 16.88
CA ARG A 78 4.20 -10.40 16.63
C ARG A 78 5.44 -9.52 16.45
N PRO A 79 6.63 -10.00 16.84
CA PRO A 79 7.87 -9.30 16.54
C PRO A 79 8.10 -9.25 15.02
N LEU A 80 8.74 -8.17 14.58
CA LEU A 80 9.17 -8.00 13.19
C LEU A 80 10.39 -8.89 12.93
N PRO A 81 10.41 -9.70 11.86
CA PRO A 81 11.63 -10.31 11.35
C PRO A 81 12.66 -9.22 11.00
N ASP A 82 13.96 -9.55 11.03
CA ASP A 82 15.03 -8.58 10.78
C ASP A 82 14.89 -7.87 9.42
N ASP A 83 14.54 -8.60 8.37
CA ASP A 83 14.34 -8.04 7.02
C ASP A 83 13.21 -7.00 7.00
N ILE A 84 12.07 -7.31 7.64
CA ILE A 84 10.92 -6.42 7.73
C ILE A 84 11.21 -5.24 8.67
N ALA A 85 11.88 -5.49 9.79
CA ALA A 85 12.25 -4.46 10.77
C ALA A 85 13.19 -3.40 10.19
N SER A 86 13.99 -3.77 9.18
CA SER A 86 14.90 -2.85 8.49
C SER A 86 14.21 -1.87 7.54
N MET A 87 12.97 -2.16 7.14
CA MET A 87 12.20 -1.33 6.20
C MET A 87 11.79 0.01 6.83
N LYS A 88 12.01 1.10 6.09
CA LYS A 88 11.65 2.47 6.52
C LYS A 88 10.14 2.67 6.61
N ILE A 89 9.36 1.92 5.83
CA ILE A 89 7.89 2.02 5.82
C ILE A 89 7.20 1.43 7.06
N MET A 90 7.83 0.46 7.74
CA MET A 90 7.21 -0.25 8.86
C MET A 90 6.87 0.62 10.07
N PRO A 91 7.73 1.54 10.56
CA PRO A 91 7.33 2.45 11.64
C PRO A 91 6.15 3.34 11.25
N ILE A 92 6.03 3.73 9.97
CA ILE A 92 4.91 4.53 9.45
C ILE A 92 3.63 3.70 9.45
N LEU A 93 3.72 2.44 9.02
CA LEU A 93 2.59 1.51 8.99
C LEU A 93 2.06 1.19 10.40
N VAL A 94 2.96 0.91 11.34
CA VAL A 94 2.59 0.67 12.75
C VAL A 94 1.94 1.91 13.35
N GLU A 95 2.45 3.10 13.07
CA GLU A 95 1.86 4.34 13.57
C GLU A 95 0.48 4.62 12.96
N HIS A 96 0.30 4.33 11.66
CA HIS A 96 -1.00 4.38 11.00
C HIS A 96 -2.01 3.40 11.62
N CYS A 97 -1.56 2.17 11.94
CA CYS A 97 -2.40 1.14 12.55
C CYS A 97 -2.91 1.54 13.94
N LYS A 98 -2.13 2.30 14.72
CA LYS A 98 -2.57 2.82 16.03
C LYS A 98 -3.73 3.79 15.93
N ASN A 99 -3.96 4.39 14.75
CA ASN A 99 -5.07 5.29 14.47
C ASN A 99 -5.30 6.32 15.61
N ARG A 100 -4.24 7.06 15.98
CA ARG A 100 -4.25 7.94 17.16
C ARG A 100 -5.33 9.02 17.09
N ASP A 101 -5.63 9.48 15.88
CA ASP A 101 -6.68 10.45 15.58
C ASP A 101 -8.10 9.88 15.73
N ARG A 102 -8.23 8.57 16.03
CA ARG A 102 -9.48 7.82 16.18
C ARG A 102 -10.42 8.00 14.97
N GLU A 103 -9.83 8.13 13.79
CA GLU A 103 -10.60 8.28 12.57
C GLU A 103 -11.34 6.98 12.27
N VAL A 104 -12.58 7.09 11.78
CA VAL A 104 -13.29 5.92 11.28
C VAL A 104 -12.62 5.48 9.99
N LEU A 105 -11.81 4.42 10.06
CA LEU A 105 -11.21 3.81 8.88
C LEU A 105 -12.33 3.24 8.02
N ARG A 106 -12.45 3.78 6.82
CA ARG A 106 -13.37 3.31 5.79
C ARG A 106 -12.60 3.00 4.53
N MET A 107 -13.06 2.01 3.78
CA MET A 107 -12.44 1.70 2.51
C MET A 107 -12.50 2.95 1.64
N PRO A 108 -11.34 3.44 1.16
CA PRO A 108 -11.32 4.64 0.37
C PRO A 108 -12.00 4.39 -0.97
N ASP A 109 -12.75 5.40 -1.43
CA ASP A 109 -13.28 5.41 -2.80
C ASP A 109 -12.16 5.10 -3.80
N GLU A 110 -12.48 4.36 -4.85
CA GLU A 110 -11.54 4.16 -5.96
C GLU A 110 -11.22 5.55 -6.50
N VAL A 111 -9.95 5.95 -6.50
CA VAL A 111 -9.58 7.17 -7.22
C VAL A 111 -9.97 6.94 -8.67
N GLY A 112 -11.09 7.54 -9.10
CA GLY A 112 -11.45 7.64 -10.50
C GLY A 112 -10.18 8.05 -11.25
N GLY A 113 -9.76 7.20 -12.19
CA GLY A 113 -8.40 7.22 -12.71
C GLY A 113 -7.95 8.63 -13.08
N LEU A 114 -6.73 8.99 -12.67
CA LEU A 114 -6.09 10.25 -13.02
C LEU A 114 -6.26 10.54 -14.52
N ASP A 115 -6.86 11.68 -14.85
CA ASP A 115 -6.81 12.21 -16.20
C ASP A 115 -5.35 12.59 -16.51
N VAL A 116 -5.00 12.65 -17.81
CA VAL A 116 -3.66 13.02 -18.33
C VAL A 116 -3.10 14.39 -17.87
N ASP A 117 -3.89 15.15 -17.09
CA ASP A 117 -3.60 16.50 -16.60
C ASP A 117 -3.53 16.59 -15.05
N GLY A 118 -3.61 15.47 -14.32
CA GLY A 118 -3.38 15.45 -12.87
C GLY A 118 -4.48 16.10 -12.01
N LYS A 119 -5.72 16.20 -12.51
CA LYS A 119 -6.87 16.68 -11.70
C LYS A 119 -7.72 15.52 -11.20
N VAL A 120 -8.22 15.67 -9.97
CA VAL A 120 -9.18 14.75 -9.35
C VAL A 120 -10.57 15.08 -9.87
N LYS A 121 -11.26 14.10 -10.47
CA LYS A 121 -12.66 14.24 -10.88
C LYS A 121 -13.59 13.74 -9.78
N ILE A 122 -14.50 14.61 -9.35
CA ILE A 122 -15.64 14.30 -8.48
C ILE A 122 -16.71 13.49 -9.21
#